data_AF-A0A257P9N1-F1
#
_entry.id   AF-A0A257P9N1-F1
#
_cell.length_a   1.000
_cell.length_b   1.000
_cell.length_c   1.000
_cell.angle_alpha   90.00
_cell.angle_beta   90.00
_cell.angle_gamma   90.00
#
_symmetry.space_group_name_H-M   'P 1'
#
loop_
_entity.id
_entity.type
_entity.pdbx_description
1 polymer ?
#
loop_
_entity_poly.entity_id
_entity_poly.type
_entity_poly.pdbx_seq_one_letter_code
_entity_poly.pdbx_strand_id
1 'polypeptide(L)'
;MLGGDYELRRFITRRNSHLRRKFGITLDQYNELSAKQNDCCAICDKHRTEFDKEFAVDHNENTGEIRGLLCFYCNYKLVADHTDGTLLRKVADYVEGGIGLFVNG
;
A
#
# COMPACT_ATOMS: atom_id res chain seq x y z
N MET A 1 -26.92 -3.84 -24.86
CA MET A 1 -25.63 -3.42 -24.29
C MET A 1 -25.46 -4.03 -22.89
N LEU A 2 -24.96 -5.27 -22.79
CA LEU A 2 -24.80 -6.03 -21.53
C LEU A 2 -23.34 -6.12 -21.03
N GLY A 3 -22.38 -5.46 -21.70
CA GLY A 3 -20.95 -5.66 -21.47
C GLY A 3 -20.39 -5.05 -20.17
N GLY A 4 -20.92 -3.91 -19.71
CA GLY A 4 -20.39 -3.19 -18.55
C GLY A 4 -20.60 -3.93 -17.22
N ASP A 5 -21.84 -4.33 -16.95
CA ASP A 5 -22.21 -5.02 -15.71
C ASP A 5 -21.51 -6.38 -15.55
N TYR A 6 -21.34 -7.10 -16.66
CA TYR A 6 -20.66 -8.39 -16.65
C TYR A 6 -19.18 -8.25 -16.31
N GLU A 7 -18.47 -7.33 -16.97
CA GLU A 7 -17.05 -7.10 -16.70
C GLU A 7 -16.81 -6.56 -15.29
N LEU A 8 -17.70 -5.69 -14.78
CA LEU A 8 -17.63 -5.21 -13.40
C LEU A 8 -17.79 -6.37 -12.39
N ARG A 9 -18.81 -7.22 -12.55
CA ARG A 9 -19.01 -8.40 -11.68
C ARG A 9 -17.82 -9.34 -11.74
N ARG A 10 -17.25 -9.55 -12.93
CA ARG A 10 -16.07 -10.40 -13.13
C ARG A 10 -14.85 -9.81 -12.43
N PHE A 11 -14.63 -8.50 -12.54
CA PHE A 11 -13.55 -7.80 -11.85
C PHE A 11 -13.68 -7.94 -10.33
N ILE A 12 -14.85 -7.62 -9.77
CA ILE A 12 -15.16 -7.73 -8.34
C ILE A 12 -14.90 -9.15 -7.84
N THR A 13 -15.45 -10.15 -8.54
CA THR A 13 -15.29 -11.57 -8.18
C THR A 13 -13.81 -11.98 -8.18
N ARG A 14 -13.05 -11.62 -9.21
CA ARG A 14 -11.61 -11.94 -9.29
C ARG A 14 -10.82 -11.27 -8.18
N ARG A 15 -11.11 -10.01 -7.87
CA ARG A 15 -10.44 -9.26 -6.80
C ARG A 15 -10.73 -9.87 -5.43
N ASN A 16 -12.00 -10.15 -5.13
CA ASN A 16 -12.40 -10.77 -3.86
C ASN A 16 -11.75 -12.16 -3.68
N SER A 17 -11.72 -12.99 -4.73
CA SER A 17 -11.05 -14.29 -4.68
C SER A 17 -9.54 -14.16 -4.47
N HIS A 18 -8.90 -13.16 -5.08
CA HIS A 18 -7.47 -12.90 -4.85
C HIS A 18 -7.21 -12.47 -3.40
N LEU A 19 -8.00 -11.53 -2.88
CA LEU A 19 -7.87 -11.03 -1.52
C LEU A 19 -8.02 -12.15 -0.49
N ARG A 20 -9.06 -12.98 -0.64
CA ARG A 20 -9.30 -14.13 0.24
C ARG A 20 -8.17 -15.14 0.21
N ARG A 21 -7.70 -15.50 -0.99
CA ARG A 21 -6.65 -16.52 -1.15
C ARG A 21 -5.29 -16.03 -0.65
N LYS A 22 -4.93 -14.77 -0.88
CA LYS A 22 -3.59 -14.26 -0.59
C LYS A 22 -3.48 -13.67 0.82
N PHE A 23 -4.51 -12.99 1.30
CA PHE A 23 -4.47 -12.19 2.54
C PHE A 23 -5.55 -12.59 3.56
N GLY A 24 -6.42 -13.55 3.24
CA GLY A 24 -7.48 -13.99 4.15
C GLY A 24 -8.63 -13.00 4.36
N ILE A 25 -8.66 -11.89 3.62
CA ILE A 25 -9.71 -10.85 3.76
C ILE A 25 -10.70 -10.81 2.59
N THR A 26 -11.90 -10.30 2.85
CA THR A 26 -12.91 -10.02 1.83
C THR A 26 -12.67 -8.67 1.15
N LEU A 27 -13.33 -8.45 0.01
CA LEU A 27 -13.38 -7.12 -0.62
C LEU A 27 -14.01 -6.07 0.31
N ASP A 28 -15.02 -6.43 1.11
CA ASP A 28 -15.64 -5.51 2.05
C ASP A 28 -14.67 -5.10 3.15
N GLN A 29 -13.90 -6.04 3.72
CA GLN A 29 -12.87 -5.75 4.71
C GLN A 29 -11.74 -4.88 4.12
N TYR A 30 -11.37 -5.10 2.85
CA TYR A 30 -10.45 -4.21 2.13
C TYR A 30 -11.03 -2.79 2.03
N ASN A 31 -12.30 -2.65 1.65
CA ASN A 31 -12.96 -1.35 1.54
C ASN A 31 -13.11 -0.66 2.91
N GLU A 32 -13.40 -1.40 3.97
CA GLU A 32 -13.42 -0.90 5.35
C GLU A 32 -12.04 -0.37 5.78
N LEU A 33 -10.96 -1.08 5.42
CA LEU A 33 -9.61 -0.64 5.69
C LEU A 33 -9.25 0.62 4.89
N SER A 34 -9.67 0.69 3.62
CA SER A 34 -9.53 1.90 2.79
C SER A 34 -10.25 3.09 3.41
N ALA A 35 -11.50 2.90 3.85
CA ALA A 35 -12.28 3.95 4.51
C ALA A 35 -11.63 4.41 5.82
N LYS A 36 -11.08 3.49 6.63
CA LYS A 36 -10.31 3.84 7.84
C LYS A 36 -9.06 4.66 7.55
N GLN A 37 -8.48 4.50 6.36
CA GLN A 37 -7.36 5.29 5.87
C GLN A 37 -7.79 6.54 5.08
N ASN A 38 -9.07 6.91 5.10
CA ASN A 38 -9.64 8.01 4.31
C ASN A 38 -9.34 7.89 2.80
N ASP A 39 -9.34 6.66 2.28
CA ASP A 39 -8.97 6.34 0.91
C ASP A 39 -7.56 6.83 0.50
N CYS A 40 -6.67 6.99 1.49
CA CYS A 40 -5.28 7.39 1.29
C CYS A 40 -4.29 6.23 1.53
N CYS A 41 -3.11 6.37 0.93
CA CYS A 41 -1.98 5.49 1.22
C CYS A 41 -1.53 5.69 2.68
N ALA A 42 -1.38 4.62 3.46
CA ALA A 42 -1.02 4.70 4.89
C ALA A 42 0.40 5.24 5.19
N ILE A 43 1.20 5.53 4.15
CA ILE A 43 2.58 6.03 4.30
C ILE A 43 2.73 7.45 3.76
N CYS A 44 2.25 7.72 2.55
CA CYS A 44 2.44 9.02 1.91
C CYS A 44 1.20 9.92 1.96
N ASP A 45 0.12 9.46 2.57
CA ASP A 45 -1.15 10.19 2.78
C ASP A 45 -1.86 10.69 1.52
N LYS A 46 -1.35 10.35 0.33
CA LYS A 46 -1.96 10.67 -0.95
C LYS A 46 -3.22 9.87 -1.19
N HIS A 47 -4.23 10.52 -1.72
CA HIS A 47 -5.54 9.94 -1.96
C HIS A 47 -5.52 8.98 -3.16
N ARG A 48 -6.35 7.93 -3.15
CA ARG A 48 -6.38 6.90 -4.21
C ARG A 48 -6.63 7.46 -5.61
N THR A 49 -7.28 8.62 -5.73
CA THR A 49 -7.51 9.30 -7.01
C THR A 49 -6.25 9.88 -7.64
N GLU A 50 -5.15 9.99 -6.89
CA GLU A 50 -3.84 10.41 -7.41
C GLU A 50 -3.07 9.25 -8.08
N PHE A 51 -3.66 8.05 -8.15
CA PHE A 51 -2.99 6.85 -8.65
C PHE A 51 -3.85 6.11 -9.67
N ASP A 52 -3.20 5.56 -10.70
CA ASP A 52 -3.86 4.73 -11.72
C ASP A 52 -4.14 3.29 -11.24
N LYS A 53 -3.55 2.90 -10.10
CA LYS A 53 -3.63 1.54 -9.55
C LYS A 53 -4.29 1.55 -8.19
N GLU A 54 -5.09 0.52 -7.95
CA GLU A 54 -5.59 0.20 -6.61
C GLU A 54 -4.44 0.01 -5.61
N PHE A 55 -4.68 0.37 -4.36
CA PHE A 55 -3.71 0.15 -3.30
C PHE A 55 -3.46 -1.34 -3.07
N ALA A 56 -2.19 -1.66 -2.84
CA ALA A 56 -1.74 -2.98 -2.42
C ALA A 56 -2.04 -3.19 -0.94
N VAL A 57 -2.31 -4.43 -0.55
CA VAL A 57 -2.38 -4.83 0.87
C VAL A 57 -0.96 -5.06 1.35
N ASP A 58 -0.51 -4.29 2.33
CA ASP A 58 0.74 -4.53 3.04
C ASP A 58 0.50 -5.41 4.26
N HIS A 59 1.34 -6.43 4.42
CA HIS A 59 1.22 -7.39 5.50
C HIS A 59 2.58 -7.80 6.05
N ASN A 60 2.59 -8.30 7.28
CA ASN A 60 3.74 -8.96 7.85
C ASN A 60 3.80 -10.40 7.34
N GLU A 61 4.84 -10.73 6.59
CA GLU A 61 5.03 -12.07 6.01
C GLU A 61 5.17 -13.19 7.05
N ASN A 62 5.53 -12.85 8.30
CA ASN A 62 5.71 -13.83 9.38
C ASN A 62 4.44 -14.04 10.21
N THR A 63 3.70 -12.97 10.52
CA THR A 63 2.52 -13.04 11.40
C THR A 63 1.20 -13.08 10.63
N GLY A 64 1.20 -12.69 9.36
CA GLY A 64 -0.01 -12.50 8.57
C GLY A 64 -0.79 -11.22 8.92
N GLU A 65 -0.27 -10.39 9.83
CA GLU A 65 -0.89 -9.11 10.19
C GLU A 65 -0.94 -8.17 8.98
N ILE A 66 -2.13 -7.67 8.63
CA ILE A 66 -2.30 -6.61 7.63
C ILE A 66 -1.99 -5.28 8.31
N ARG A 67 -0.99 -4.57 7.79
CA ARG A 67 -0.55 -3.28 8.35
C ARG A 67 -1.33 -2.11 7.76
N GLY A 68 -1.72 -2.22 6.49
CA GLY A 68 -2.49 -1.18 5.81
C GLY A 68 -2.57 -1.36 4.29
N LEU A 69 -3.16 -0.38 3.62
CA LEU A 69 -3.20 -0.25 2.17
C LEU A 69 -2.21 0.81 1.71
N LEU A 70 -1.36 0.44 0.75
CA LEU A 70 -0.27 1.28 0.26
C LEU A 70 -0.38 1.49 -1.25
N CYS A 71 0.02 2.68 -1.72
CA CYS A 71 0.21 2.89 -3.15
C CYS A 71 1.36 2.01 -3.67
N PHE A 72 1.39 1.75 -4.98
CA PHE A 72 2.38 0.87 -5.59
C PHE A 72 3.83 1.29 -5.23
N TYR A 73 4.10 2.60 -5.24
CA TYR A 73 5.44 3.11 -4.92
C TYR A 73 5.82 2.82 -3.47
N CYS A 74 4.99 3.20 -2.50
CA CYS A 74 5.28 2.95 -1.08
C CYS A 74 5.41 1.46 -0.78
N ASN A 75 4.50 0.64 -1.29
CA ASN A 75 4.54 -0.81 -1.08
C ASN A 75 5.81 -1.44 -1.66
N TYR A 76 6.09 -1.18 -2.94
CA TYR A 76 7.13 -1.90 -3.68
C TYR A 76 8.53 -1.31 -3.49
N LYS A 77 8.64 0.00 -3.29
CA LYS A 77 9.93 0.70 -3.19
C LYS A 77 10.36 1.02 -1.78
N LEU A 78 9.42 1.27 -0.86
CA LEU A 78 9.76 1.70 0.49
C LEU A 78 9.65 0.59 1.51
N VAL A 79 8.70 -0.34 1.38
CA VAL A 79 8.43 -1.34 2.43
C VAL A 79 8.83 -2.76 2.05
N ALA A 80 8.67 -3.16 0.77
CA ALA A 80 8.84 -4.56 0.33
C ALA A 80 10.10 -5.25 0.89
N ASP A 81 11.26 -4.60 0.79
CA ASP A 81 12.54 -5.13 1.28
C ASP A 81 13.01 -4.46 2.58
N HIS A 82 12.27 -3.49 3.11
CA HIS A 82 12.65 -2.68 4.27
C HIS A 82 11.64 -2.84 5.41
N THR A 83 11.74 -3.95 6.13
CA THR A 83 10.88 -4.26 7.28
C THR A 83 11.53 -3.97 8.64
N ASP A 84 12.80 -3.54 8.67
CA ASP A 84 13.48 -3.08 9.87
C ASP A 84 13.13 -1.60 10.15
N GLY A 85 12.14 -1.38 11.01
CA GLY A 85 11.73 -0.04 11.42
C GLY A 85 12.84 0.75 12.12
N THR A 86 13.83 0.11 12.73
CA THR A 86 14.97 0.81 13.34
C THR A 86 15.91 1.37 12.28
N LEU A 87 16.17 0.60 11.23
CA LEU A 87 16.93 1.10 10.09
C LEU A 87 16.18 2.23 9.38
N LEU A 88 14.87 2.10 9.16
CA LEU A 88 14.07 3.15 8.52
C LEU A 88 14.06 4.47 9.31
N ARG A 89 14.03 4.41 10.64
CA ARG A 89 14.20 5.62 11.47
C ARG A 89 15.57 6.27 11.26
N LYS A 90 16.65 5.47 11.24
CA LYS A 90 17.99 5.98 10.94
C LYS A 90 18.11 6.57 9.54
N VAL A 91 17.40 6.04 8.56
CA VAL A 91 17.34 6.61 7.20
C VAL A 91 16.67 7.99 7.24
N ALA A 92 15.57 8.14 7.97
CA ALA A 92 14.93 9.45 8.16
C ALA A 92 15.90 10.45 8.81
N ASP A 93 16.52 10.05 9.94
CA ASP A 93 17.51 10.86 10.65
C ASP A 93 18.69 11.27 9.73
N TYR A 94 19.16 10.35 8.87
CA TYR A 94 20.25 10.62 7.93
C TYR A 94 19.86 11.64 6.85
N VAL A 95 18.67 11.53 6.27
CA VAL A 95 18.17 12.43 5.23
C VAL A 95 17.93 13.84 5.77
N GLU A 96 17.43 13.95 7.00
CA GLU A 96 17.17 15.24 7.67
C GLU A 96 18.44 15.87 8.24
N GLY A 97 19.32 15.07 8.84
CA GLY A 97 20.46 15.53 9.60
C GLY A 97 21.69 15.87 8.76
N GLY A 98 21.81 15.30 7.56
CA GLY A 98 22.85 15.60 6.57
C GLY A 98 24.26 15.74 7.13
N ILE A 99 25.10 14.71 7.06
CA ILE A 99 26.48 14.77 7.60
C ILE A 99 27.48 15.54 6.70
N GLY A 100 26.99 16.23 5.66
CA GLY A 100 27.74 16.59 4.46
C GLY A 100 28.51 17.91 4.51
N LEU A 101 29.59 17.95 3.73
CA LEU A 101 30.29 19.17 3.34
C LEU A 101 29.51 19.88 2.23
N PHE A 102 29.35 21.20 2.33
CA PHE A 102 28.87 22.01 1.23
C PHE A 102 29.99 22.14 0.20
N VAL A 103 29.90 21.36 -0.87
CA VAL A 103 30.76 21.54 -2.05
C VAL A 103 30.10 22.59 -2.94
N ASN A 104 30.71 23.77 -3.03
CA ASN A 104 30.30 24.75 -4.03
C ASN A 104 30.56 24.14 -5.42
N GLY A 105 29.50 24.04 -6.22
CA GLY A 105 29.59 23.70 -7.65
C GLY A 105 30.14 24.85 -8.47
#